data_AF-A0A0Q9RC57-F1
#
_entry.id   AF-A0A0Q9RC57-F1
#
_cell.length_a   1.000
_cell.length_b   1.000
_cell.length_c   1.000
_cell.angle_alpha   90.00
_cell.angle_beta   90.00
_cell.angle_gamma   90.00
#
_symmetry.space_group_name_H-M   'P 1'
#
loop_
_entity.id
_entity.type
_entity.pdbx_description
1 polymer ?
#
loop_
_entity_poly.entity_id
_entity_poly.type
_entity_poly.pdbx_seq_one_letter_code
_entity_poly.pdbx_strand_id
1 'polypeptide(L)' 'MDHAPTRRTGGSELPGIIKTLHLDGDLLLLGVSSRTNVELVLRAPTVLSTSQGEMTAARVGLWVDEPRDVAQLLGQRLPT' A
#
# COMPACT_ATOMS: atom_id res chain seq x y z
N MET A 1 -26.52 9.30 -29.30
CA MET A 1 -25.97 7.93 -29.37
C MET A 1 -24.94 7.91 -28.29
N ASP A 2 -25.32 7.49 -27.07
CA ASP A 2 -24.46 7.72 -25.91
C ASP A 2 -24.50 6.48 -25.02
N HIS A 3 -23.59 5.55 -25.31
CA HIS A 3 -23.27 4.43 -24.43
C HIS A 3 -22.20 4.91 -23.45
N ALA A 4 -22.60 5.17 -22.20
CA ALA A 4 -21.67 5.23 -21.08
C ALA A 4 -21.74 3.89 -20.31
N PRO A 5 -20.70 3.06 -20.35
CA PRO A 5 -20.56 2.01 -19.35
C PRO A 5 -19.84 2.59 -18.13
N THR A 6 -20.61 3.07 -17.14
CA THR A 6 -20.08 3.28 -15.79
C THR A 6 -19.81 1.91 -15.19
N ARG A 7 -18.58 1.42 -15.32
CA ARG A 7 -18.15 0.16 -14.69
C ARG A 7 -18.20 0.34 -13.17
N ARG A 8 -19.22 -0.25 -12.55
CA ARG A 8 -19.19 -0.62 -11.13
C ARG A 8 -18.24 -1.79 -10.99
N THR A 9 -17.17 -1.59 -10.24
CA THR A 9 -16.37 -2.65 -9.62
C THR A 9 -16.28 -2.23 -8.16
N GLY A 10 -17.10 -2.80 -7.28
CA GLY A 10 -16.97 -4.20 -6.89
C GLY A 10 -16.03 -4.25 -5.71
N GLY A 11 -16.45 -3.63 -4.59
CA GLY A 11 -15.72 -3.70 -3.34
C GLY A 11 -15.75 -5.13 -2.84
N SER A 12 -14.66 -5.88 -3.02
CA SER A 12 -14.39 -7.01 -2.14
C SER A 12 -14.04 -6.45 -0.78
N GLU A 13 -15.01 -6.48 0.12
CA GLU A 13 -14.78 -6.34 1.55
C GLU A 13 -13.99 -7.57 2.02
N LEU A 14 -12.67 -7.40 2.13
CA LEU A 14 -11.85 -8.30 2.92
C LEU A 14 -12.16 -8.03 4.39
N PRO A 15 -12.54 -9.04 5.18
CA PRO A 15 -12.95 -8.85 6.57
C PRO A 15 -11.74 -8.45 7.43
N GLY A 16 -11.81 -7.27 8.06
CA GLY A 16 -11.08 -7.00 9.31
C GLY A 16 -9.83 -6.10 9.29
N ILE A 17 -9.38 -5.54 8.16
CA ILE A 17 -8.24 -4.60 8.16
C ILE A 17 -8.73 -3.17 7.97
N ILE A 18 -8.56 -2.34 9.00
CA ILE A 18 -8.73 -0.89 8.92
C ILE A 18 -7.77 -0.37 7.84
N LYS A 19 -8.34 0.07 6.71
CA LYS A 19 -7.61 0.68 5.57
C LYS A 19 -7.27 2.14 5.89
N THR A 20 -6.52 2.38 6.95
CA THR A 20 -5.98 3.71 7.24
C THR A 20 -4.64 3.86 6.55
N LEU A 21 -4.62 4.76 5.57
CA LEU A 21 -3.40 5.29 4.98
C LEU A 21 -2.99 6.51 5.79
N HIS A 22 -1.75 6.51 6.28
CA HIS A 22 -1.19 7.65 6.99
C HIS A 22 0.18 7.98 6.39
N LEU A 23 0.37 9.24 6.01
CA LEU A 23 1.64 9.74 5.53
C LEU A 23 2.31 10.53 6.65
N ASP A 24 3.48 10.07 7.09
CA ASP A 24 4.33 10.78 8.05
C ASP A 24 5.67 11.12 7.37
N GLY A 25 5.82 12.38 6.97
CA GLY A 25 6.94 12.80 6.13
C GLY A 25 6.98 12.07 4.79
N ASP A 26 8.00 11.23 4.59
CA ASP A 26 8.19 10.41 3.39
C ASP A 26 7.79 8.93 3.58
N LEU A 27 7.22 8.57 4.74
CA LEU A 27 6.78 7.22 5.09
C LEU A 27 5.27 7.08 4.94
N LEU A 28 4.84 6.23 4.01
CA LEU A 28 3.43 5.83 3.87
C LEU A 28 3.15 4.58 4.70
N LEU A 29 2.26 4.68 5.68
CA LEU A 29 1.83 3.58 6.52
C LEU A 29 0.51 3.00 6.02
N LEU A 30 0.48 1.68 5.79
CA LEU A 30 -0.71 0.92 5.43
C LEU A 30 -1.17 0.09 6.64
N GLY A 31 -2.26 0.55 7.28
CA GLY A 31 -2.94 -0.11 8.40
C GLY A 31 -2.36 0.25 9.77
N VAL A 32 -2.96 1.23 10.46
CA VAL A 32 -2.50 1.70 11.78
C VAL A 32 -3.32 1.15 12.95
N SER A 33 -2.68 0.24 13.70
CA SER A 33 -2.97 -0.10 15.11
C SER A 33 -1.72 0.10 15.99
N SER A 34 -0.88 1.08 15.63
CA SER A 34 0.45 1.36 16.21
C SER A 34 1.51 0.27 15.98
N ARG A 35 1.29 -0.63 15.01
CA ARG A 35 2.23 -1.71 14.71
C ARG A 35 2.65 -1.64 13.24
N THR A 36 3.96 -1.71 13.03
CA THR A 36 4.60 -1.87 11.73
C THR A 36 5.75 -2.84 11.94
N ASN A 37 5.86 -3.86 11.09
CA ASN A 37 6.91 -4.88 11.22
C ASN A 37 7.65 -5.16 9.92
N VAL A 38 7.22 -4.54 8.82
CA VAL A 38 7.94 -4.51 7.55
C VAL A 38 8.00 -3.08 7.05
N GLU A 39 9.17 -2.68 6.60
CA GLU A 39 9.37 -1.40 5.94
C GLU A 39 10.06 -1.62 4.60
N LEU A 40 9.46 -1.06 3.55
CA LEU A 40 10.00 -1.08 2.20
C LEU A 40 10.60 0.28 1.87
N VAL A 41 11.90 0.32 1.61
CA VAL A 41 12.57 1.52 1.11
C VAL A 41 12.51 1.52 -0.41
N LEU A 42 11.96 2.58 -0.98
CA LEU A 42 11.87 2.76 -2.42
C LEU A 42 13.19 3.34 -2.96
N ARG A 43 13.59 2.94 -4.16
CA ARG A 43 14.84 3.41 -4.79
C ARG A 43 14.86 4.94 -4.98
N ALA A 44 13.70 5.56 -5.12
CA ALA A 44 13.50 7.00 -5.21
C ALA A 44 12.10 7.35 -4.66
N PRO A 45 11.87 8.63 -4.27
CA PRO A 45 10.52 9.10 -3.96
C PRO A 45 9.56 8.76 -5.10
N THR A 46 8.49 8.04 -4.77
CA THR A 46 7.58 7.45 -5.75
C THR A 46 6.17 7.99 -5.50
N VAL A 47 5.50 8.40 -6.58
CA VAL A 47 4.10 8.78 -6.55
C VAL A 47 3.25 7.50 -6.56
N LEU A 48 2.46 7.32 -5.51
CA LEU A 48 1.57 6.20 -5.29
C LEU A 48 0.14 6.67 -5.45
N SER A 49 -0.62 6.01 -6.32
CA SER A 49 -2.06 6.23 -6.42
C SER A 49 -2.77 5.52 -5.27
N THR A 50 -3.45 6.29 -4.41
CA THR A 50 -4.17 5.76 -3.26
C THR A 50 -5.66 6.13 -3.32
N SER A 51 -6.47 5.54 -2.44
CA SER A 51 -7.88 5.92 -2.30
C SER A 51 -8.09 7.35 -1.78
N GLN A 52 -7.05 8.00 -1.25
CA GLN A 52 -7.07 9.41 -0.82
C GLN A 52 -6.48 10.36 -1.88
N GLY A 53 -6.13 9.84 -3.06
CA GLY A 53 -5.44 10.57 -4.12
C GLY A 53 -3.98 10.16 -4.27
N GLU A 54 -3.23 10.95 -5.02
CA GLU A 54 -1.80 10.73 -5.22
C GLU A 54 -1.02 11.13 -3.97
N MET A 55 -0.10 10.27 -3.55
CA MET A 55 0.79 10.49 -2.42
C MET A 55 2.22 10.21 -2.84
N THR A 56 3.16 11.06 -2.46
CA THR A 56 4.59 10.80 -2.68
C THR A 56 5.20 10.22 -1.42
N ALA A 57 5.87 9.07 -1.53
CA ALA A 57 6.56 8.44 -0.43
C ALA A 57 7.92 7.89 -0.89
N ALA A 58 8.91 7.88 0.00
CA ALA A 58 10.17 7.18 -0.19
C ALA A 58 10.19 5.84 0.55
N ARG A 59 9.30 5.66 1.53
CA ARG A 59 9.22 4.46 2.37
C ARG A 59 7.78 4.02 2.51
N VAL A 60 7.55 2.72 2.62
CA VAL A 60 6.23 2.14 2.85
C VAL A 60 6.29 1.20 4.05
N GLY A 61 5.57 1.54 5.11
CA GLY A 61 5.44 0.72 6.31
C GLY A 61 4.19 -0.14 6.24
N LEU A 62 4.36 -1.43 6.50
CA LEU A 62 3.33 -2.46 6.43
C LEU A 62 3.31 -3.22 7.76
N TRP A 63 2.11 -3.57 8.20
CA TRP A 63 1.94 -4.66 9.15
C TRP A 63 1.51 -5.92 8.42
N VAL A 64 2.23 -7.00 8.67
CA VAL A 64 1.94 -8.33 8.10
C VAL A 64 2.08 -9.39 9.17
N ASP A 65 1.36 -10.50 9.06
CA ASP A 65 1.46 -11.59 10.03
C ASP A 65 2.85 -12.24 10.01
N GLU A 66 3.43 -12.43 8.82
CA GLU A 66 4.69 -13.16 8.59
C GLU A 66 5.74 -12.23 7.93
N PRO A 67 6.46 -11.40 8.70
CA PRO A 67 7.30 -10.35 8.14
C PRO A 67 8.47 -10.86 7.29
N ARG A 68 9.04 -12.02 7.65
CA ARG A 68 10.17 -12.61 6.93
C ARG A 68 9.77 -13.10 5.54
N ASP A 69 8.65 -13.79 5.46
CA ASP A 69 8.18 -14.40 4.22
C ASP A 69 7.71 -13.33 3.24
N VAL A 70 7.04 -12.29 3.75
CA VAL A 70 6.70 -11.10 2.98
C VAL A 70 7.96 -10.38 2.49
N ALA A 71 8.96 -10.14 3.35
CA ALA A 71 10.20 -9.48 2.95
C ALA A 71 10.94 -10.28 1.87
N GLN A 72 10.98 -11.61 1.98
CA GLN A 72 11.58 -12.49 0.98
C GLN A 72 10.84 -12.42 -0.36
N LEU A 73 9.51 -12.47 -0.34
CA LEU A 73 8.67 -12.38 -1.54
C LEU A 73 8.78 -11.02 -2.23
N LEU A 74 8.88 -9.93 -1.46
CA LEU A 74 9.12 -8.59 -2.01
C LEU A 74 10.55 -8.47 -2.58
N GLY A 75 11.55 -9.02 -1.90
CA GLY A 75 12.93 -9.04 -2.36
C GLY A 75 13.14 -9.82 -3.67
N GLN A 76 12.38 -10.90 -3.89
CA GLN A 76 12.43 -11.68 -5.13
C GLN A 76 11.76 -11.01 -6.32
N ARG A 77 10.87 -10.04 -6.08
CA ARG A 77 10.09 -9.34 -7.13
C ARG A 77 10.75 -8.07 -7.65
N LEU A 78 11.85 -7.63 -7.04
CA LEU A 78 12.64 -6.53 -7.54
C LEU A 78 13.57 -7.07 -8.64
N PRO A 79 13.40 -6.67 -9.92
CA PRO A 79 14.43 -6.91 -10.91
C PRO A 79 15.71 -6.23 -10.42
N THR A 80 16.81 -7.00 -10.42
CA THR A 80 18.14 -6.56 -10.01
C THR A 80 18.56 -5.30 -10.76
#